data_AF-A0A7C7UTI0-F1
#
_entry.id   AF-A0A7C7UTI0-F1
#
_cell.length_a   1.000
_cell.length_b   1.000
_cell.length_c   1.000
_cell.angle_alpha   90.00
_cell.angle_beta   90.00
_cell.angle_gamma   90.00
#
_symmetry.space_group_name_H-M   'P 1'
#
loop_
_entity.id
_entity.type
_entity.pdbx_description
1 polymer ?
#
loop_
_entity_poly.entity_id
_entity_poly.type
_entity_poly.pdbx_seq_one_letter_code
_entity_poly.pdbx_strand_id
1 'polypeptide(L)'
;MDVGTLIGVIAAFLMVIISILIGGSITAFINIPSIFIVVGGGMAAAMGAFPLKDFIRGVLAIKKAFLWKPPDMNEVIETIGEIASKVRKEGILSLEGDIELYYQRDPLLGDMIRMLVDGI
;
A
#
# COMPACT_ATOMS: atom_id res chain seq x y z
N MET A 1 3.60 0.92 -7.41
CA MET A 1 2.34 0.85 -8.18
C MET A 1 2.49 -0.17 -9.28
N ASP A 2 1.41 -0.86 -9.60
CA ASP A 2 1.29 -1.60 -10.85
C ASP A 2 1.26 -0.60 -12.03
N VAL A 3 1.87 -1.00 -13.15
CA VAL A 3 1.86 -0.26 -14.43
C VAL A 3 0.42 0.01 -14.86
N GLY A 4 -0.48 -0.94 -14.64
CA GLY A 4 -1.92 -0.78 -14.92
C GLY A 4 -2.55 0.39 -14.15
N THR A 5 -2.31 0.50 -12.85
CA THR A 5 -2.79 1.62 -12.02
C THR A 5 -2.23 2.95 -12.50
N LEU A 6 -0.93 3.00 -12.84
CA LEU A 6 -0.29 4.22 -13.32
C LEU A 6 -0.90 4.70 -14.64
N ILE A 7 -1.02 3.80 -15.62
CA ILE A 7 -1.63 4.11 -16.91
C ILE A 7 -3.09 4.53 -16.73
N GLY A 8 -3.86 3.82 -15.91
CA GLY A 8 -5.27 4.14 -15.66
C GLY A 8 -5.47 5.53 -15.06
N VAL A 9 -4.65 5.91 -14.07
CA VAL A 9 -4.68 7.25 -13.47
C VAL A 9 -4.34 8.31 -14.52
N ILE A 10 -3.26 8.12 -15.28
CA ILE A 10 -2.85 9.06 -16.33
C ILE A 10 -3.95 9.20 -17.40
N ALA A 11 -4.50 8.09 -17.87
CA ALA A 11 -5.57 8.08 -18.87
C ALA A 11 -6.81 8.80 -18.37
N ALA A 12 -7.21 8.61 -17.10
CA ALA A 12 -8.34 9.32 -16.51
C ALA A 12 -8.12 10.84 -16.51
N PHE A 13 -6.95 11.32 -16.07
CA PHE A 13 -6.62 12.74 -16.11
C PHE A 13 -6.59 13.30 -17.54
N LEU A 14 -6.03 12.55 -18.50
CA LEU A 14 -6.00 12.95 -19.91
C LEU A 14 -7.41 13.09 -20.49
N MET A 15 -8.31 12.14 -20.22
CA MET A 15 -9.69 12.20 -20.70
C MET A 15 -10.44 13.40 -20.13
N VAL A 16 -10.23 13.72 -18.85
CA VAL A 16 -10.80 14.93 -18.24
C VAL A 16 -10.25 16.20 -18.90
N ILE A 17 -8.94 16.30 -19.09
CA ILE A 17 -8.30 17.47 -19.73
C ILE A 17 -8.81 17.64 -21.18
N ILE A 18 -8.86 16.56 -21.95
CA ILE A 18 -9.39 16.58 -23.34
C ILE A 18 -10.84 17.07 -23.34
N SER A 19 -11.67 16.56 -22.42
CA SER A 19 -13.07 16.99 -22.29
C SER A 19 -13.19 18.49 -21.99
N ILE A 20 -12.32 19.04 -21.14
CA ILE A 20 -12.30 20.47 -20.83
C ILE A 20 -11.91 21.30 -22.07
N LEU A 21 -10.89 20.87 -22.80
CA LEU A 21 -10.40 21.57 -24.00
C LEU A 21 -11.44 21.60 -25.13
N ILE A 22 -12.25 20.54 -25.28
CA ILE A 22 -13.34 20.49 -26.26
C ILE A 22 -14.53 21.34 -25.80
N GLY A 23 -14.84 21.31 -24.51
CA GLY A 23 -16.05 21.92 -23.94
C GLY A 23 -15.97 23.41 -23.66
N GLY A 24 -14.77 24.02 -23.59
CA GLY A 24 -14.63 25.45 -23.34
C GLY A 24 -13.24 25.88 -22.86
N SER A 25 -13.17 26.98 -22.11
CA SER A 25 -11.90 27.51 -21.60
C SER A 25 -11.43 26.77 -20.35
N ILE A 26 -10.17 26.33 -20.33
CA ILE A 26 -9.49 25.78 -19.14
C ILE A 26 -9.58 26.72 -17.94
N THR A 27 -9.54 28.03 -18.17
CA THR A 27 -9.57 29.02 -17.08
C THR A 27 -10.89 29.04 -16.32
N ALA A 28 -11.98 28.54 -16.92
CA ALA A 28 -13.28 28.40 -16.24
C ALA A 28 -13.26 27.33 -15.15
N PHE A 29 -12.32 26.37 -15.22
CA PHE A 29 -12.21 25.25 -14.28
C PHE A 29 -11.22 25.52 -13.14
N ILE A 30 -10.46 26.62 -13.20
CA ILE A 30 -9.52 27.01 -12.14
C ILE A 30 -10.17 28.10 -11.29
N ASN A 31 -10.75 27.69 -10.16
CA ASN A 31 -11.40 28.60 -9.21
C ASN A 31 -10.76 28.46 -7.81
N ILE A 32 -10.00 29.49 -7.40
CA ILE A 32 -9.29 29.51 -6.11
C ILE A 32 -10.24 29.29 -4.92
N PRO A 33 -11.38 30.00 -4.78
CA PRO A 33 -12.33 29.74 -3.70
C PRO A 33 -12.81 28.28 -3.63
N SER A 34 -13.11 27.67 -4.78
CA SER A 34 -13.58 26.29 -4.85
C SER A 34 -12.53 25.30 -4.35
N ILE A 35 -11.25 25.56 -4.60
CA ILE A 35 -10.15 24.73 -4.07
C ILE A 35 -10.12 24.78 -2.54
N PHE A 36 -10.29 25.96 -1.94
CA PHE A 36 -10.35 26.08 -0.48
C PHE A 36 -11.54 25.32 0.12
N ILE A 37 -12.72 25.40 -0.52
CA ILE A 37 -13.92 24.71 -0.05
C ILE A 37 -13.74 23.19 -0.16
N VAL A 38 -13.29 22.68 -1.30
CA VAL A 38 -13.20 21.24 -1.56
C VAL A 38 -12.01 20.61 -0.83
N VAL A 39 -10.81 21.15 -1.02
CA VAL A 39 -9.59 20.59 -0.41
C VAL A 39 -9.53 20.94 1.07
N GLY A 40 -9.66 22.24 1.40
CA GLY A 40 -9.59 22.70 2.79
C GLY A 40 -10.77 22.19 3.61
N GLY A 41 -12.00 22.35 3.11
CA GLY A 41 -13.20 21.85 3.77
C GLY A 41 -13.23 20.33 3.90
N GLY A 42 -12.84 19.60 2.84
CA GLY A 42 -12.73 18.13 2.89
C GLY A 42 -11.70 17.64 3.90
N MET A 43 -10.51 18.25 3.95
CA MET A 43 -9.48 17.92 4.94
C MET A 43 -9.92 18.27 6.37
N ALA A 44 -10.57 19.41 6.58
CA ALA A 44 -11.08 19.81 7.88
C ALA A 44 -12.21 18.89 8.37
N ALA A 45 -13.13 18.51 7.47
CA ALA A 45 -14.18 17.54 7.77
C ALA A 45 -13.61 16.17 8.12
N ALA A 46 -12.60 15.69 7.37
CA ALA A 46 -11.90 14.44 7.67
C ALA A 46 -11.20 14.50 9.03
N MET A 47 -10.54 15.62 9.36
CA MET A 47 -9.92 15.81 10.67
C MET A 47 -10.95 15.85 11.81
N GLY A 48 -12.16 16.35 11.57
CA GLY A 48 -13.26 16.30 12.53
C GLY A 48 -13.92 14.92 12.66
N ALA A 49 -13.85 14.09 11.62
CA ALA A 49 -14.46 12.76 11.59
C ALA A 49 -13.60 11.67 12.23
N PHE A 50 -12.28 11.84 12.30
CA PHE A 50 -11.34 10.84 12.80
C PHE A 50 -10.47 11.36 13.94
N PRO A 51 -10.02 10.50 14.87
CA PRO A 51 -8.99 10.87 15.83
C PRO A 51 -7.76 11.44 15.11
N LEU A 52 -7.19 12.52 15.65
CA LEU A 52 -6.10 13.25 14.99
C LEU A 52 -4.91 12.35 14.60
N LYS A 53 -4.60 11.35 15.44
CA LYS A 53 -3.53 10.38 15.18
C LYS A 53 -3.78 9.56 13.90
N ASP A 54 -5.03 9.17 13.65
CA ASP A 54 -5.39 8.35 12.50
C ASP A 54 -5.51 9.21 11.24
N PHE A 55 -5.98 10.45 11.36
CA PHE A 55 -5.94 11.43 10.26
C PHE A 55 -4.50 11.64 9.77
N ILE A 56 -3.56 11.92 10.67
CA ILE A 56 -2.13 12.11 10.32
C ILE A 56 -1.56 10.84 9.67
N ARG A 57 -1.86 9.67 10.22
CA ARG A 57 -1.45 8.38 9.62
C ARG A 57 -2.02 8.20 8.21
N GLY A 58 -3.29 8.54 8.01
CA GLY A 58 -3.96 8.49 6.71
C GLY A 58 -3.29 9.39 5.68
N VAL A 59 -2.99 10.64 6.04
CA VAL A 59 -2.27 11.58 5.16
C VAL A 59 -0.88 11.03 4.79
N LEU A 60 -0.14 10.48 5.74
CA LEU A 60 1.17 9.86 5.49
C LEU A 60 1.06 8.57 4.65
N ALA A 61 -0.04 7.83 4.76
CA ALA A 61 -0.28 6.61 4.02
C ALA A 61 -0.54 6.84 2.53
N ILE A 62 -0.96 8.05 2.12
CA ILE A 62 -1.10 8.42 0.69
C ILE A 62 0.19 8.12 -0.07
N LYS A 63 1.35 8.49 0.51
CA LYS A 63 2.66 8.19 -0.11
C LYS A 63 2.90 6.69 -0.27
N LYS A 64 2.49 5.87 0.70
CA LYS A 64 2.60 4.41 0.61
C LYS A 64 1.70 3.85 -0.49
N ALA A 65 0.49 4.38 -0.67
CA ALA A 65 -0.43 3.93 -1.71
C ALA A 65 0.17 4.08 -3.13
N PHE A 66 0.90 5.17 -3.39
CA PHE A 66 1.57 5.39 -4.68
C PHE A 66 2.93 4.65 -4.80
N LEU A 67 3.63 4.39 -3.70
CA LEU A 67 4.96 3.76 -3.76
C LEU A 67 4.96 2.25 -3.50
N TRP A 68 3.83 1.67 -3.09
CA TRP A 68 3.75 0.25 -2.77
C TRP A 68 4.05 -0.62 -4.00
N LYS A 69 4.96 -1.57 -3.83
CA LYS A 69 5.25 -2.61 -4.81
C LYS A 69 4.65 -3.92 -4.28
N PRO A 70 3.78 -4.59 -5.05
CA PRO A 70 3.31 -5.91 -4.65
C PRO A 70 4.51 -6.88 -4.61
N PRO A 71 4.55 -7.82 -3.65
CA PRO A 71 5.55 -8.89 -3.63
C PRO A 71 5.34 -9.82 -4.83
N ASP A 72 6.41 -10.49 -5.28
CA ASP A 72 6.30 -11.54 -6.29
C ASP A 72 5.66 -12.78 -5.68
N MET A 73 4.45 -13.11 -6.13
CA MET A 73 3.69 -14.24 -5.60
C MET A 73 4.42 -15.58 -5.83
N ASN A 74 5.20 -15.71 -6.91
CA ASN A 74 5.94 -16.94 -7.18
C ASN A 74 7.05 -17.14 -6.15
N GLU A 75 7.78 -16.06 -5.84
CA GLU A 75 8.82 -16.07 -4.81
C GLU A 75 8.23 -16.42 -3.43
N VAL A 76 7.06 -15.88 -3.10
CA VAL A 76 6.36 -16.21 -1.85
C VAL A 76 5.97 -17.70 -1.80
N ILE A 77 5.43 -18.26 -2.89
CA ILE A 77 5.05 -19.67 -2.96
C ILE A 77 6.28 -20.57 -2.79
N GLU A 78 7.37 -20.26 -3.49
CA GLU A 78 8.63 -21.01 -3.40
C GLU A 78 9.16 -21.01 -1.96
N THR A 79 9.22 -19.84 -1.33
CA THR A 79 9.66 -19.68 0.06
C THR A 79 8.83 -20.53 1.02
N ILE A 80 7.50 -20.47 0.91
CA ILE A 80 6.61 -21.24 1.79
C ILE A 80 6.81 -22.75 1.54
N GLY A 81 7.01 -23.16 0.28
CA GLY A 81 7.31 -24.54 -0.09
C GLY A 81 8.63 -25.05 0.51
N GLU A 82 9.67 -24.22 0.53
CA GLU A 82 10.96 -24.51 1.15
C GLU A 82 10.83 -24.67 2.66
N ILE A 83 10.14 -23.73 3.33
CA ILE A 83 9.87 -23.79 4.77
C ILE A 83 9.12 -25.09 5.12
N ALA A 84 8.04 -25.40 4.39
CA ALA A 84 7.26 -26.62 4.62
C ALA A 84 8.09 -27.90 4.40
N SER A 85 8.95 -27.91 3.38
CA SER A 85 9.84 -29.04 3.09
C SER A 85 10.89 -29.23 4.18
N LYS A 86 11.45 -28.14 4.72
CA LYS A 86 12.39 -28.16 5.83
C LYS A 86 11.74 -28.69 7.09
N VAL A 87 10.57 -28.16 7.47
CA VAL A 87 9.78 -28.63 8.63
C VAL A 87 9.45 -30.12 8.50
N ARG A 88 9.06 -30.59 7.32
CA ARG A 88 8.72 -32.01 7.10
C ARG A 88 9.93 -32.95 7.30
N LYS A 89 11.14 -32.50 6.98
CA LYS A 89 12.36 -33.31 7.05
C LYS A 89 13.04 -33.22 8.43
N GLU A 90 13.10 -32.03 9.00
CA GLU A 90 13.92 -31.69 10.16
C GLU A 90 13.11 -31.30 11.40
N GLY A 91 11.78 -31.16 11.27
CA GLY A 91 10.89 -30.72 12.33
C GLY A 91 10.78 -29.20 12.45
N ILE A 92 9.85 -28.71 13.27
CA ILE A 92 9.52 -27.28 13.34
C ILE A 92 10.62 -26.42 13.99
N LEU A 93 11.36 -26.99 14.95
CA LEU A 93 12.49 -26.34 15.62
C LEU A 93 13.66 -26.03 14.66
N SER A 94 13.71 -26.68 13.49
CA SER A 94 14.73 -26.39 12.47
C SER A 94 14.64 -24.96 11.92
N LEU A 95 13.49 -24.30 12.10
CA LEU A 95 13.26 -22.93 11.66
C LEU A 95 13.86 -21.87 12.60
N GLU A 96 14.20 -22.24 13.84
CA GLU A 96 14.70 -21.30 14.86
C GLU A 96 15.99 -20.59 14.42
N GLY A 97 16.90 -21.33 13.77
CA GLY A 97 18.16 -20.79 13.26
C GLY A 97 18.02 -19.80 12.09
N ASP A 98 16.87 -19.81 11.41
CA ASP A 98 16.63 -18.99 10.22
C ASP A 98 15.68 -17.82 10.48
N ILE A 99 15.23 -17.60 11.72
CA ILE A 99 14.24 -16.57 12.07
C ILE A 99 14.67 -15.18 11.59
N GLU A 100 15.94 -14.81 11.74
CA GLU A 100 16.45 -13.51 11.29
C GLU A 100 16.36 -13.34 9.77
N LEU A 101 16.54 -14.43 9.00
CA LEU A 101 16.40 -14.42 7.54
C LEU A 101 14.95 -14.15 7.16
N TYR A 102 13.98 -14.73 7.87
CA TYR A 102 12.56 -14.50 7.61
C TYR A 102 12.15 -13.05 7.94
N TYR A 103 12.66 -12.46 9.01
CA TYR A 103 12.44 -11.04 9.35
C TYR A 103 12.97 -10.07 8.29
N GLN A 104 14.10 -10.40 7.66
CA GLN A 104 14.67 -9.57 6.59
C GLN A 104 13.79 -9.56 5.33
N ARG A 105 13.04 -10.64 5.09
CA ARG A 105 12.14 -10.74 3.92
C ARG A 105 10.80 -10.07 4.18
N ASP A 106 10.14 -10.43 5.28
CA ASP A 106 8.92 -9.79 5.71
C ASP A 106 8.81 -9.85 7.25
N PRO A 107 8.66 -8.71 7.95
CA PRO A 107 8.44 -8.70 9.38
C PRO A 107 7.29 -9.59 9.85
N LEU A 108 6.20 -9.67 9.08
CA LEU A 108 5.06 -10.54 9.37
C LEU A 108 5.45 -12.02 9.26
N LEU A 109 6.26 -12.39 8.27
CA LEU A 109 6.75 -13.77 8.13
C LEU A 109 7.64 -14.16 9.31
N GLY A 110 8.55 -13.28 9.72
CA GLY A 110 9.38 -13.50 10.91
C GLY A 110 8.55 -13.73 12.17
N ASP A 111 7.54 -12.89 12.41
CA ASP A 111 6.64 -13.03 13.55
C ASP A 111 5.84 -14.35 13.49
N MET A 112 5.30 -14.72 12.33
CA MET A 112 4.57 -15.98 12.16
C MET A 112 5.46 -17.21 12.43
N ILE A 113 6.68 -17.24 11.91
CA ILE A 113 7.60 -18.36 12.11
C ILE A 113 8.02 -18.46 13.57
N ARG A 114 8.27 -17.32 14.22
CA ARG A 114 8.59 -17.28 15.64
C ARG A 114 7.45 -17.84 16.49
N MET A 115 6.21 -17.44 16.23
CA MET A 115 5.03 -17.98 16.92
C MET A 115 4.88 -19.50 16.72
N LEU A 116 5.13 -19.99 15.49
CA LEU A 116 5.11 -21.42 15.19
C LEU A 116 6.16 -22.22 15.95
N VAL A 117 7.36 -21.65 16.14
CA VAL A 117 8.44 -22.26 16.93
C VAL A 117 8.12 -22.22 18.42
N ASP A 118 7.61 -21.09 18.90
CA ASP A 118 7.20 -20.88 20.30
C ASP A 118 5.95 -21.71 20.67
N GLY A 119 5.21 -22.21 19.67
CA GLY A 119 4.01 -23.03 19.84
C GLY A 119 2.76 -22.26 20.24
N ILE A 120 2.67 -20.97 19.85
CA ILE A 120 1.58 -20.04 20.17
C ILE A 120 0.74 -19.73 18.92
#